data_AF-A0A7S1Z9A6-F1
#
_entry.id   AF-A0A7S1Z9A6-F1
#
_cell.length_a   1.000
_cell.length_b   1.000
_cell.length_c   1.000
_cell.angle_alpha   90.00
_cell.angle_beta   90.00
_cell.angle_gamma   90.00
#
_symmetry.space_group_name_H-M   'P 1'
#
loop_
_entity.id
_entity.type
_entity.pdbx_description
1 polymer ?
#
loop_
_entity_poly.entity_id
_entity_poly.type
_entity_poly.pdbx_seq_one_letter_code
_entity_poly.pdbx_strand_id
1 'polypeptide(L)'
;MPQYGDRDYWDERYALTESNPFDWLCDYDQLEPLLNGLVRRDERILVVGCGDAPFSPDLYFRGGYANSVHFDYSRVVIARQMERYPDMDWRIGDALDMRFSDRSFDVVIDKR
;
A
#
# COMPACT_ATOMS: atom_id res chain seq x y z
N MET A 1 -10.70 -22.86 4.28
CA MET A 1 -9.60 -22.03 3.72
C MET A 1 -9.95 -20.57 4.01
N PRO A 2 -8.96 -19.69 4.27
CA PRO A 2 -9.22 -18.27 4.47
C PRO A 2 -9.85 -17.65 3.21
N GLN A 3 -10.75 -16.68 3.39
CA GLN A 3 -11.45 -15.99 2.30
C GLN A 3 -10.70 -14.70 1.92
N TYR A 4 -9.50 -14.83 1.36
CA TYR A 4 -8.64 -13.66 1.07
C TYR A 4 -9.19 -12.69 0.02
N GLY A 5 -10.24 -13.07 -0.72
CA GLY A 5 -10.95 -12.17 -1.63
C GLY A 5 -12.08 -11.37 -0.98
N ASP A 6 -12.42 -11.65 0.28
CA ASP A 6 -13.48 -10.96 1.01
C ASP A 6 -12.89 -9.77 1.78
N ARG A 7 -13.53 -8.60 1.63
CA ARG A 7 -13.17 -7.40 2.38
C ARG A 7 -13.33 -7.63 3.88
N ASP A 8 -14.42 -8.28 4.29
CA ASP A 8 -14.79 -8.39 5.70
C ASP A 8 -13.78 -9.27 6.45
N TYR A 9 -13.17 -10.26 5.78
CA TYR A 9 -12.03 -11.01 6.30
C TYR A 9 -10.84 -10.11 6.64
N TRP A 10 -10.49 -9.17 5.75
CA TRP A 10 -9.38 -8.25 5.97
C TRP A 10 -9.71 -7.22 7.05
N ASP A 11 -10.92 -6.67 7.06
CA ASP A 11 -11.37 -5.75 8.11
C ASP A 11 -11.31 -6.41 9.49
N GLU A 12 -11.78 -7.65 9.64
CA GLU A 12 -11.70 -8.41 10.90
C GLU A 12 -10.24 -8.66 11.29
N ARG A 13 -9.40 -9.12 10.35
CA ARG A 13 -7.98 -9.35 10.62
C ARG A 13 -7.30 -8.09 11.13
N TYR A 14 -7.46 -6.97 10.44
CA TYR A 14 -6.80 -5.72 10.82
C TYR A 14 -7.33 -5.19 12.15
N ALA A 15 -8.62 -5.36 12.46
CA ALA A 15 -9.18 -5.02 13.76
C ALA A 15 -8.53 -5.82 14.91
N LEU A 16 -8.10 -7.05 14.65
CA LEU A 16 -7.49 -7.93 15.66
C LEU A 16 -5.96 -7.78 15.78
N THR A 17 -5.27 -7.31 14.74
CA THR A 17 -3.79 -7.30 14.67
C THR A 17 -3.15 -5.92 14.87
N GLU A 18 -3.75 -5.06 15.70
CA GLU A 18 -3.31 -3.67 15.93
C GLU A 18 -1.81 -3.47 16.23
N SER A 19 -1.12 -4.48 16.76
CA SER A 19 0.19 -4.33 17.37
C SER A 19 1.39 -4.80 16.55
N ASN A 20 1.23 -5.35 15.34
CA ASN A 20 2.39 -5.78 14.55
C ASN A 20 2.19 -5.64 13.03
N PRO A 21 2.64 -4.52 12.43
CA PRO A 21 2.73 -4.35 10.98
C PRO A 21 3.42 -5.54 10.31
N PHE A 22 2.91 -6.01 9.18
CA PHE A 22 3.41 -7.24 8.56
C PHE A 22 3.61 -7.11 7.05
N ASP A 23 4.85 -7.36 6.61
CA ASP A 23 5.18 -7.56 5.20
C ASP A 23 5.07 -9.05 4.85
N TRP A 24 4.17 -9.39 3.92
CA TRP A 24 3.87 -10.78 3.58
C TRP A 24 4.93 -11.46 2.73
N LEU A 25 5.41 -10.80 1.67
CA LEU A 25 6.35 -11.36 0.71
C LEU A 25 7.79 -10.87 0.92
N CYS A 26 7.95 -9.55 1.01
CA CYS A 26 9.23 -8.88 1.19
C CYS A 26 9.06 -7.47 1.76
N ASP A 27 10.12 -6.99 2.41
CA ASP A 27 10.24 -5.63 2.92
C ASP A 27 10.81 -4.65 1.89
N TYR A 28 10.93 -3.37 2.27
CA TYR A 28 11.47 -2.33 1.40
C TYR A 28 12.96 -2.54 1.08
N ASP A 29 13.77 -3.02 2.03
CA ASP A 29 15.22 -3.19 1.84
C ASP A 29 15.53 -4.20 0.73
N GLN A 30 14.71 -5.25 0.65
CA GLN A 30 14.81 -6.25 -0.41
C GLN A 30 14.46 -5.70 -1.80
N LEU A 31 13.52 -4.74 -1.88
CA LEU A 31 13.05 -4.17 -3.14
C LEU A 31 13.76 -2.87 -3.54
N GLU A 32 14.41 -2.17 -2.59
CA GLU A 32 15.03 -0.87 -2.82
C GLU A 32 16.02 -0.86 -4.00
N PRO A 33 16.96 -1.82 -4.14
CA PRO A 33 17.88 -1.83 -5.28
C PRO A 33 17.15 -1.92 -6.63
N LEU A 34 16.06 -2.68 -6.68
CA LEU A 34 15.25 -2.85 -7.88
C LEU A 34 14.48 -1.55 -8.19
N LEU A 35 13.81 -0.99 -7.19
CA LEU A 35 13.05 0.26 -7.31
C LEU A 35 13.97 1.40 -7.77
N ASN A 36 15.18 1.49 -7.23
CA ASN A 36 16.16 2.51 -7.61
C ASN A 36 16.62 2.41 -9.08
N GLY A 37 16.57 1.22 -9.67
CA GLY A 37 16.90 1.00 -11.07
C GLY A 37 15.74 1.17 -12.04
N LEU A 38 14.48 1.06 -11.56
CA LEU A 38 13.29 1.00 -12.40
C LEU A 38 12.36 2.19 -12.26
N VAL A 39 12.36 2.88 -11.12
CA VAL A 39 11.35 3.89 -10.76
C VAL A 39 12.02 5.21 -10.45
N ARG A 40 11.60 6.27 -11.13
CA ARG A 40 12.07 7.63 -10.86
C ARG A 40 11.30 8.23 -9.69
N ARG A 41 11.91 9.16 -8.96
CA ARG A 41 11.30 9.76 -7.76
C ARG A 41 10.10 10.65 -8.05
N ASP A 42 10.01 11.19 -9.26
CA ASP A 42 8.92 12.04 -9.73
C ASP A 42 7.73 11.25 -10.30
N GLU A 43 7.91 9.96 -10.58
CA GLU A 43 6.85 9.10 -11.11
C GLU A 43 5.71 8.92 -10.12
N ARG A 44 4.49 8.84 -10.66
CA ARG A 44 3.29 8.64 -9.88
C ARG A 44 3.04 7.16 -9.65
N ILE A 45 3.11 6.75 -8.39
CA ILE A 45 3.08 5.33 -7.99
C ILE A 45 1.73 4.99 -7.37
N LEU A 46 1.18 3.83 -7.73
CA LEU A 46 0.07 3.20 -7.01
C LEU A 46 0.57 1.92 -6.32
N VAL A 47 0.48 1.86 -4.99
CA VAL A 47 0.71 0.64 -4.22
C VAL A 47 -0.65 -0.01 -3.95
N VAL A 48 -0.93 -1.13 -4.61
CA VAL A 48 -2.22 -1.83 -4.53
C VAL A 48 -2.17 -2.90 -3.44
N GLY A 49 -3.25 -3.01 -2.67
CA GLY A 49 -3.34 -3.94 -1.55
C GLY A 49 -2.33 -3.63 -0.45
N CYS A 50 -2.14 -2.33 -0.14
CA CYS A 50 -1.03 -1.85 0.68
C CYS A 50 -1.02 -2.34 2.13
N GLY A 51 -2.18 -2.69 2.70
CA GLY A 51 -2.29 -3.12 4.10
C GLY A 51 -1.65 -2.13 5.10
N ASP A 52 -1.12 -2.69 6.17
CA ASP A 52 -0.33 -2.00 7.20
C ASP A 52 1.19 -2.24 7.04
N ALA A 53 1.60 -2.72 5.87
CA ALA A 53 2.99 -3.07 5.55
C ALA A 53 3.96 -1.88 5.76
N PRO A 54 5.06 -2.05 6.50
CA PRO A 54 6.15 -1.07 6.62
C PRO A 54 6.72 -0.60 5.29
N PHE A 55 6.61 -1.40 4.23
CA PHE A 55 7.01 -0.99 2.89
C PHE A 55 6.42 0.35 2.43
N SER A 56 5.14 0.63 2.69
CA SER A 56 4.52 1.88 2.24
C SER A 56 5.18 3.12 2.85
N PRO A 57 5.31 3.24 4.19
CA PRO A 57 6.04 4.36 4.79
C PRO A 57 7.53 4.36 4.43
N ASP A 58 8.19 3.20 4.30
CA ASP A 58 9.60 3.16 3.91
C ASP A 58 9.81 3.65 2.47
N LEU A 59 8.96 3.23 1.53
CA LEU A 59 8.94 3.74 0.16
C LEU A 59 8.82 5.28 0.14
N TYR A 60 7.95 5.83 0.98
CA TYR A 60 7.74 7.27 1.06
C TYR A 60 8.92 8.00 1.74
N PHE A 61 9.21 7.68 3.00
CA PHE A 61 10.15 8.44 3.85
C PHE A 61 11.62 8.09 3.59
N ARG A 62 11.95 6.81 3.38
CA ARG A 62 13.34 6.36 3.14
C ARG A 62 13.67 6.40 1.64
N GLY A 63 12.73 5.92 0.82
CA GLY A 63 12.89 5.89 -0.63
C GLY A 63 12.71 7.23 -1.30
N GLY A 64 11.98 8.16 -0.70
CA GLY A 64 11.73 9.49 -1.27
C GLY A 64 10.71 9.49 -2.41
N TYR A 65 9.89 8.44 -2.54
CA TYR A 65 8.85 8.35 -3.55
C TYR A 65 7.56 9.04 -3.06
N ALA A 66 7.60 10.36 -2.91
CA ALA A 66 6.52 11.13 -2.30
C ALA A 66 5.25 11.24 -3.17
N ASN A 67 5.35 10.99 -4.48
CA ASN A 67 4.21 10.96 -5.40
C ASN A 67 3.57 9.56 -5.45
N SER A 68 3.29 8.98 -4.28
CA SER A 68 2.74 7.63 -4.14
C SER A 68 1.34 7.65 -3.52
N VAL A 69 0.48 6.77 -4.01
CA VAL A 69 -0.87 6.52 -3.50
C VAL A 69 -0.93 5.08 -3.00
N HIS A 70 -1.41 4.89 -1.77
CA HIS A 70 -1.48 3.60 -1.09
C HIS A 70 -2.94 3.16 -0.99
N PHE A 71 -3.28 2.07 -1.66
CA PHE A 71 -4.66 1.67 -1.92
C PHE A 71 -4.96 0.29 -1.36
N ASP A 72 -6.03 0.15 -0.58
CA ASP A 72 -6.48 -1.14 -0.04
C ASP A 72 -8.00 -1.24 0.02
N TYR A 73 -8.51 -2.48 0.01
CA TYR A 73 -9.93 -2.76 0.09
C TYR A 73 -10.47 -2.60 1.52
N SER A 74 -9.62 -2.85 2.52
CA SER A 74 -9.99 -2.74 3.93
C SER A 74 -10.09 -1.28 4.39
N ARG A 75 -11.25 -0.92 4.94
CA ARG A 75 -11.45 0.42 5.53
C ARG A 75 -10.70 0.59 6.83
N VAL A 76 -10.61 -0.49 7.60
CA VAL A 76 -9.96 -0.50 8.91
C VAL A 76 -8.48 -0.15 8.77
N VAL A 77 -7.78 -0.78 7.83
CA VAL A 77 -6.34 -0.55 7.66
C VAL A 77 -6.03 0.83 7.09
N ILE A 78 -6.83 1.31 6.13
CA ILE A 78 -6.62 2.65 5.57
C ILE A 78 -6.84 3.73 6.64
N ALA A 79 -7.92 3.64 7.42
CA ALA A 79 -8.17 4.60 8.49
C ALA A 79 -7.01 4.65 9.51
N ARG A 80 -6.47 3.49 9.88
CA ARG A 80 -5.31 3.37 10.77
C ARG A 80 -4.04 3.98 10.18
N GLN A 81 -3.76 3.69 8.91
CA GLN A 81 -2.56 4.20 8.25
C GLN A 81 -2.63 5.72 8.03
N MET A 82 -3.82 6.27 7.78
CA MET A 82 -4.06 7.73 7.74
C MET A 82 -3.78 8.39 9.10
N GLU A 83 -4.16 7.75 10.21
CA GLU A 83 -3.85 8.26 11.55
C GLU A 83 -2.35 8.22 11.83
N ARG A 84 -1.67 7.14 11.42
CA ARG A 84 -0.24 6.92 11.68
C ARG A 84 0.68 7.76 10.77
N TYR A 85 0.27 7.98 9.53
CA TYR A 85 1.05 8.64 8.49
C TYR A 85 0.17 9.65 7.72
N PRO A 86 -0.23 10.77 8.37
CA PRO A 86 -1.20 11.71 7.83
C PRO A 86 -0.72 12.47 6.58
N ASP A 87 0.59 12.49 6.34
CA ASP A 87 1.21 13.19 5.20
C ASP A 87 1.20 12.35 3.90
N MET A 88 0.77 11.09 3.95
CA MET A 88 0.74 10.17 2.80
C MET A 88 -0.68 10.03 2.21
N ASP A 89 -0.80 9.76 0.90
CA ASP A 89 -2.09 9.57 0.22
C ASP A 89 -2.57 8.12 0.37
N TRP A 90 -3.49 7.88 1.31
CA TRP A 90 -4.14 6.59 1.54
C TRP A 90 -5.56 6.58 1.00
N ARG A 91 -5.94 5.53 0.27
CA ARG A 91 -7.26 5.44 -0.35
C ARG A 91 -7.88 4.06 -0.19
N ILE A 92 -9.16 4.05 0.15
CA ILE A 92 -9.96 2.83 0.16
C ILE A 92 -10.50 2.56 -1.24
N GLY A 93 -10.44 1.31 -1.69
CA GLY A 93 -11.24 0.86 -2.81
C GLY A 93 -10.95 -0.57 -3.28
N ASP A 94 -11.73 -1.02 -4.25
CA ASP A 94 -11.59 -2.33 -4.86
C ASP A 94 -10.65 -2.26 -6.06
N ALA A 95 -9.64 -3.12 -6.11
CA ALA A 95 -8.71 -3.20 -7.24
C ALA A 95 -9.39 -3.69 -8.54
N LEU A 96 -10.53 -4.36 -8.44
CA LEU A 96 -11.35 -4.76 -9.59
C LEU A 96 -12.25 -3.63 -10.11
N ASP A 97 -12.38 -2.54 -9.34
CA ASP A 97 -13.20 -1.38 -9.68
C ASP A 97 -12.51 -0.05 -9.31
N MET A 98 -11.31 0.14 -9.86
CA MET A 98 -10.50 1.34 -9.60
C MET A 98 -11.13 2.60 -10.24
N ARG A 99 -11.47 3.59 -9.42
CA ARG A 99 -12.03 4.89 -9.85
C ARG A 99 -10.96 5.97 -10.03
N PHE A 100 -9.84 5.60 -10.63
CA PHE A 100 -8.79 6.55 -11.04
C PHE A 100 -8.98 6.94 -12.51
N SER A 101 -8.46 8.10 -12.90
CA SER A 101 -8.45 8.49 -14.31
C SER A 101 -7.56 7.55 -15.11
N ASP A 102 -7.92 7.29 -16.37
CA ASP A 102 -7.10 6.49 -17.27
C ASP A 102 -5.67 7.04 -17.35
N ARG A 103 -4.69 6.13 -17.34
CA ARG A 103 -3.25 6.44 -17.48
C ARG A 103 -2.75 7.46 -16.43
N SER A 104 -3.31 7.45 -15.22
CA SER A 104 -2.95 8.41 -14.17
C SER A 104 -1.76 8.00 -13.30
N PHE A 105 -1.20 6.81 -13.48
CA PHE A 105 -0.05 6.28 -12.76
C PHE A 105 1.02 5.83 -13.75
N ASP A 106 2.27 6.08 -13.43
CA ASP A 106 3.42 5.65 -14.21
C ASP A 106 3.86 4.24 -13.79
N VAL A 107 3.71 3.93 -12.49
CA VAL A 107 4.11 2.65 -11.88
C VAL A 107 3.02 2.13 -10.96
N VAL A 108 2.78 0.81 -11.03
CA VAL A 108 1.91 0.09 -10.10
C VAL A 108 2.75 -0.97 -9.39
N ILE A 109 2.68 -1.02 -8.07
CA ILE A 109 3.37 -1.98 -7.23
C ILE A 109 2.33 -2.85 -6.53
N ASP A 110 2.43 -4.15 -6.73
CA ASP A 110 1.75 -5.18 -5.93
C ASP A 110 2.82 -6.14 -5.42
N LYS A 111 2.79 -6.41 -4.11
CA LYS A 111 3.78 -7.22 -3.41
C LYS A 111 3.18 -8.17 -2.37
N ARG A 112 1.93 -8.60 -2.60
CA ARG A 112 1.28 -9.60 -1.73
C ARG A 112 1.80 -11.01 -1.97
#